data_AF-A0A1I4IWF4-F1
#
_entry.id   AF-A0A1I4IWF4-F1
#
_cell.length_a   1.000
_cell.length_b   1.000
_cell.length_c   1.000
_cell.angle_alpha   90.00
_cell.angle_beta   90.00
_cell.angle_gamma   90.00
#
_symmetry.space_group_name_H-M   'P 1'
#
loop_
_entity.id
_entity.type
_entity.pdbx_description
1 polymer ?
#
loop_
_entity_poly.entity_id
_entity_poly.type
_entity_poly.pdbx_seq_one_letter_code
_entity_poly.pdbx_strand_id
1 'polypeptide(L)' 'MDKVNKKNLVGQPVFKQIINIIPKEKFDELVIRMKTDRYYKTFFSWEQLMVMLFGIFSRCDSMGEVCDGMRALAG' A
#
# COMPACT_ATOMS: atom_id res chain seq x y z
N MET A 1 -13.04 -6.40 -26.90
CA MET A 1 -14.32 -6.10 -26.23
C MET A 1 -14.04 -5.99 -24.75
N ASP A 2 -13.51 -4.83 -24.36
CA ASP A 2 -13.10 -4.54 -23.00
C ASP A 2 -14.33 -4.49 -22.11
N LYS A 3 -14.55 -5.55 -21.32
CA LYS A 3 -15.48 -5.49 -20.19
C LYS A 3 -14.93 -4.45 -19.23
N VAL A 4 -15.44 -3.22 -19.32
CA VAL A 4 -15.31 -2.22 -18.27
C VAL A 4 -15.96 -2.83 -17.03
N ASN A 5 -15.14 -3.45 -16.20
CA ASN A 5 -15.54 -4.03 -14.95
C ASN A 5 -15.97 -2.86 -14.07
N LYS A 6 -17.28 -2.63 -13.99
CA LYS A 6 -17.91 -1.58 -13.20
C LYS A 6 -17.67 -1.91 -11.73
N LYS A 7 -16.47 -1.60 -11.23
CA LYS A 7 -16.12 -1.77 -9.82
C LYS A 7 -16.97 -0.76 -9.04
N ASN A 8 -17.92 -1.26 -8.26
CA ASN A 8 -18.63 -0.43 -7.29
C ASN A 8 -17.64 -0.05 -6.18
N LEU A 9 -16.93 1.07 -6.38
CA LEU A 9 -15.92 1.61 -5.46
C LEU A 9 -16.55 2.33 -4.25
N VAL A 10 -17.88 2.36 -4.17
CA VAL A 10 -18.65 3.07 -3.16
C VAL A 10 -18.39 2.44 -1.79
N GLY A 11 -17.89 3.24 -0.84
CA GLY A 11 -17.58 2.80 0.52
C GLY A 11 -16.17 2.23 0.72
N GLN A 12 -15.38 2.02 -0.33
CA GLN A 12 -13.98 1.63 -0.19
C GLN A 12 -13.10 2.88 -0.02
N PRO A 13 -12.21 2.95 0.98
CA PRO A 13 -11.29 4.07 1.13
C PRO A 13 -10.44 4.28 -0.13
N VAL A 14 -10.26 5.53 -0.54
CA VAL A 14 -9.51 5.90 -1.77
C VAL A 14 -8.11 5.28 -1.77
N PHE A 15 -7.44 5.27 -0.61
CA PHE A 15 -6.12 4.65 -0.47
C PHE A 15 -6.10 3.16 -0.87
N LYS A 16 -7.13 2.39 -0.46
CA LYS A 16 -7.25 0.97 -0.84
C LYS A 16 -7.46 0.81 -2.34
N GLN A 17 -8.17 1.73 -2.98
CA GLN A 17 -8.34 1.72 -4.43
C GLN A 17 -7.00 1.93 -5.15
N ILE A 18 -6.16 2.85 -4.65
CA ILE A 18 -4.82 3.10 -5.19
C ILE A 18 -3.94 1.85 -5.06
N ILE A 19 -3.90 1.23 -3.87
CA ILE A 19 -3.11 0.01 -3.65
C ILE A 19 -3.57 -1.13 -4.59
N ASN A 20 -4.87 -1.26 -4.86
CA ASN A 20 -5.41 -2.27 -5.79
C ASN A 20 -5.00 -2.07 -7.26
N ILE A 21 -4.43 -0.92 -7.63
CA ILE A 21 -3.91 -0.66 -8.98
C ILE A 21 -2.49 -1.22 -9.12
N ILE A 22 -1.77 -1.37 -8.01
CA ILE A 22 -0.38 -1.83 -8.01
C ILE A 22 -0.36 -3.36 -8.25
N PRO A 23 0.32 -3.86 -9.29
CA PRO A 23 0.40 -5.29 -9.57
C PRO A 23 1.29 -5.98 -8.54
N LYS A 24 0.67 -6.64 -7.54
CA LYS A 24 1.38 -7.24 -6.41
C LYS A 24 2.34 -8.36 -6.86
N GLU A 25 1.98 -9.12 -7.89
CA GLU A 25 2.79 -10.22 -8.40
C GLU A 25 4.14 -9.73 -8.92
N LYS A 26 4.13 -8.63 -9.69
CA LYS A 26 5.36 -7.99 -10.18
C LYS A 26 6.20 -7.41 -9.05
N PHE A 27 5.55 -6.91 -8.00
CA PHE A 27 6.27 -6.42 -6.83
C PHE A 27 6.95 -7.55 -6.07
N ASP A 28 6.25 -8.66 -5.85
CA ASP A 28 6.78 -9.82 -5.14
C ASP A 28 7.96 -10.45 -5.92
N GLU A 29 7.90 -10.47 -7.26
CA GLU A 29 9.06 -10.85 -8.11
C GLU A 29 10.29 -9.96 -7.85
N LEU A 30 10.10 -8.65 -7.71
CA LEU A 30 11.19 -7.71 -7.40
C LEU A 30 11.75 -7.96 -6.00
N VAL A 31 10.88 -8.20 -5.01
CA VAL A 31 11.28 -8.52 -3.63
C VAL A 31 12.16 -9.76 -3.59
N ILE A 32 11.78 -10.82 -4.32
CA ILE A 32 12.57 -12.06 -4.40
C ILE A 32 13.90 -11.81 -5.11
N ARG A 33 13.88 -11.12 -6.25
CA ARG A 33 15.07 -10.84 -7.06
C ARG A 33 16.10 -9.99 -6.29
N MET A 34 15.63 -8.94 -5.61
CA MET A 34 16.48 -8.02 -4.85
C MET A 34 16.74 -8.50 -3.43
N LYS A 35 16.01 -9.51 -2.95
CA LYS A 35 16.13 -10.10 -1.61
C LYS A 35 15.91 -9.06 -0.50
N THR A 36 15.02 -8.10 -0.73
CA THR A 36 14.77 -6.98 0.19
C THR A 36 14.29 -7.45 1.56
N ASP A 37 13.52 -8.55 1.60
CA ASP A 37 12.95 -9.10 2.83
C ASP A 37 13.85 -10.13 3.54
N ARG A 38 15.06 -10.40 3.04
CA ARG A 38 15.93 -11.47 3.55
C ARG A 38 16.23 -11.39 5.05
N TYR A 39 16.37 -10.18 5.59
CA TYR A 39 16.72 -9.94 7.00
C TYR A 39 15.58 -9.29 7.81
N TYR A 40 14.50 -8.90 7.15
CA TYR A 40 13.33 -8.31 7.83
C TYR A 40 12.47 -9.43 8.42
N LYS A 41 11.99 -9.22 9.65
CA LYS A 41 11.18 -10.22 10.40
C LYS A 41 9.71 -9.84 10.54
N THR A 42 9.40 -8.56 10.52
CA THR A 42 8.07 -8.05 10.89
C THR A 42 7.55 -6.91 10.01
N PHE A 43 8.41 -6.27 9.22
CA PHE A 43 8.05 -5.14 8.37
C PHE A 43 8.60 -5.34 6.98
N PHE A 44 7.83 -6.06 6.15
CA PHE A 44 8.26 -6.48 4.82
C PHE A 44 8.07 -5.36 3.80
N SER A 45 8.65 -5.59 2.61
CA SER A 45 8.73 -4.59 1.54
C SER A 45 7.34 -4.09 1.10
N TRP A 46 6.32 -4.93 1.19
CA TRP A 46 4.95 -4.54 0.84
C TRP A 46 4.35 -3.56 1.85
N GLU A 47 4.50 -3.81 3.15
CA GLU A 47 4.08 -2.90 4.22
C GLU A 47 4.87 -1.59 4.15
N GLN A 48 6.17 -1.66 3.89
CA GLN A 48 7.02 -0.49 3.66
C GLN A 48 6.50 0.38 2.51
N LEU A 49 6.14 -0.23 1.38
CA LEU A 49 5.56 0.49 0.24
C LEU A 49 4.24 1.17 0.61
N MET A 50 3.32 0.45 1.27
CA MET A 50 2.03 1.00 1.69
C MET A 50 2.23 2.18 2.64
N VAL A 51 3.10 2.05 3.64
CA VAL A 51 3.42 3.10 4.62
C VAL A 51 3.98 4.34 3.93
N MET A 52 4.94 4.18 3.02
CA MET A 52 5.56 5.28 2.28
C MET A 52 4.55 6.00 1.38
N LEU A 53 3.72 5.26 0.65
CA LEU A 53 2.66 5.85 -0.19
C LEU A 53 1.63 6.61 0.66
N PHE A 54 1.24 6.04 1.81
CA PHE A 54 0.32 6.70 2.73
C PHE A 54 0.89 8.02 3.23
N GLY A 55 2.16 8.03 3.67
CA GLY A 55 2.82 9.24 4.17
C GLY A 55 2.89 10.34 3.11
N ILE A 56 3.25 10.00 1.87
CA ILE A 56 3.32 10.97 0.76
C ILE A 56 1.94 11.52 0.43
N PHE A 57 0.93 10.67 0.26
CA PHE A 57 -0.42 11.11 -0.13
C PHE A 57 -1.14 11.87 0.97
N SER A 58 -0.86 11.55 2.23
CA SER A 58 -1.46 12.21 3.39
C SER A 58 -0.65 13.41 3.87
N ARG A 59 0.51 13.70 3.25
CA ARG A 59 1.47 14.72 3.67
C ARG A 59 1.86 14.59 5.14
N CYS A 60 2.14 13.36 5.57
CA CYS A 60 2.71 13.12 6.89
C CYS A 60 4.21 13.44 6.85
N ASP A 61 4.66 14.31 7.74
CA ASP A 61 6.05 14.72 7.88
C ASP A 61 6.78 13.88 8.96
N SER A 62 6.05 13.06 9.71
CA SER A 62 6.62 12.17 10.74
C SER A 62 6.00 10.79 10.77
N MET A 63 6.73 9.82 11.34
CA MET A 63 6.20 8.46 11.57
C MET A 63 5.01 8.45 12.53
N GLY A 64 4.93 9.41 13.46
CA GLY A 64 3.79 9.55 14.36
C GLY A 64 2.51 9.87 13.60
N GLU A 65 2.58 10.86 12.71
CA GLU A 65 1.45 11.24 11.84
C GLU A 65 1.03 10.12 10.90
N VAL A 66 1.99 9.37 10.35
CA VAL A 66 1.70 8.18 9.55
C VAL A 66 0.94 7.14 10.38
N CYS A 67 1.42 6.81 11.58
CA CYS A 67 0.78 5.85 12.47
C CYS A 67 -0.64 6.27 12.87
N ASP A 68 -0.83 7.54 13.22
CA ASP A 68 -2.12 8.07 13.64
C ASP A 68 -3.10 8.15 12.46
N GLY A 69 -2.63 8.57 11.29
CA GLY A 69 -3.42 8.58 10.06
C GLY A 69 -3.84 7.17 9.61
N MET A 70 -2.93 6.20 9.67
CA MET A 70 -3.26 4.81 9.35
C MET A 70 -4.22 4.19 10.37
N ARG A 71 -4.08 4.54 11.66
CA ARG A 71 -5.03 4.11 12.70
C ARG A 71 -6.43 4.69 12.47
N ALA A 72 -6.52 5.94 12.05
CA ALA A 72 -7.80 6.58 11.71
C ALA A 72 -8.50 5.91 10.51
N LEU A 73 -7.74 5.36 9.56
CA LEU A 73 -8.27 4.65 8.39
C LEU A 73 -8.80 3.23 8.72
N ALA A 74 -8.37 2.66 9.86
CA ALA A 74 -8.77 1.32 10.29
C ALA A 74 -10.13 1.29 11.03
N GLY A 75 -10.65 2.44 11.44
CA GLY A 75 -12.00 2.61 12.02
C GLY A 75 -13.08 2.68 10.95
#